data_AF-A0A2E3GL32-F1
#
_entry.id   AF-A0A2E3GL32-F1
#
_cell.length_a   1.000
_cell.length_b   1.000
_cell.length_c   1.000
_cell.angle_alpha   90.00
_cell.angle_beta   90.00
_cell.angle_gamma   90.00
#
_symmetry.space_group_name_H-M   'P 1'
#
loop_
_entity.id
_entity.type
_entity.pdbx_description
1 polymer ?
#
loop_
_entity_poly.entity_id
_entity_poly.type
_entity_poly.pdbx_seq_one_letter_code
_entity_poly.pdbx_strand_id
1 'polypeptide(L)'
;MIKHCKSHGILLSFFLVISSTTLAQVGINIQEPDSSAILHLESIDRGLLLPRLDDIQMNGINNPAEGLVLYNTEDSLVEYWNGECWIKPYQRSCDDCEFIMTIDQTQAVIDRAITDSASFTLTVEQTNGTDDINLVILTSLPAGVTYSADSFVIDSFGTSTITVTADIFAQHGTFPVIVQAVCGQFTQFIAFTVIVEPCELVPLNASTDNFLLSDNVNRGLPGDPACIIVDIADGVQIGSTDAGQPAFNTGNLDLQSHVGFIHEGSILGRGGNGGGVGNIIQLQFGEDGEDGGDAINLTTRATFDLSGEIYAGGGGGAGVGVGLTIPLSQIPIISFPDLFLGFGFGGGGGSESGIGGQIPSGVTVIGQLDPGQDATASVFSIPGDGADFTVNLDLLNLLGIPSSINAGVGSINFTAAIGGQINAGDGGAFGQAGQASSANVSATLAAELCVIFIGCTDIFNFNPTFPIGIANGGQSGFAVRTNGNTVNNLQVPNLFILGNIQ
;
A
#
# COMPACT_ATOMS: atom_id res chain seq x y z
N MET A 1 -101.10 -23.61 102.95
CA MET A 1 -101.41 -23.25 101.55
C MET A 1 -100.18 -23.60 100.70
N ILE A 2 -100.27 -24.57 99.78
CA ILE A 2 -100.21 -24.40 98.29
C ILE A 2 -98.75 -24.16 97.81
N LYS A 3 -98.07 -24.82 96.85
CA LYS A 3 -98.37 -25.75 95.72
C LYS A 3 -97.04 -26.37 95.17
N HIS A 4 -97.16 -27.41 94.34
CA HIS A 4 -96.14 -28.18 93.59
C HIS A 4 -95.45 -27.52 92.36
N CYS A 5 -94.31 -28.13 91.93
CA CYS A 5 -93.81 -28.39 90.53
C CYS A 5 -93.38 -27.17 89.67
N LYS A 6 -92.48 -27.21 88.66
CA LYS A 6 -92.10 -28.24 87.64
C LYS A 6 -90.83 -27.87 86.81
N SER A 7 -90.22 -28.89 86.17
CA SER A 7 -89.19 -28.94 85.09
C SER A 7 -89.40 -28.01 83.88
N HIS A 8 -88.33 -27.45 83.27
CA HIS A 8 -88.10 -27.10 81.84
C HIS A 8 -86.58 -27.29 81.56
N GLY A 9 -86.05 -28.09 80.63
CA GLY A 9 -86.59 -28.52 79.35
C GLY A 9 -86.13 -27.57 78.24
N ILE A 10 -84.97 -27.86 77.63
CA ILE A 10 -84.65 -27.65 76.21
C ILE A 10 -85.07 -26.29 75.63
N LEU A 11 -84.11 -25.39 75.47
CA LEU A 11 -84.19 -24.26 74.53
C LEU A 11 -82.93 -24.24 73.65
N LEU A 12 -83.12 -24.50 72.36
CA LEU A 12 -82.40 -23.90 71.22
C LEU A 12 -80.87 -23.81 71.34
N SER A 13 -80.05 -24.66 70.72
CA SER A 13 -80.12 -25.07 69.32
C SER A 13 -80.55 -23.94 68.38
N PHE A 14 -79.74 -22.88 68.32
CA PHE A 14 -79.62 -22.08 67.10
C PHE A 14 -78.21 -21.46 67.01
N PHE A 15 -77.36 -22.15 66.26
CA PHE A 15 -76.48 -21.52 65.28
C PHE A 15 -75.41 -20.55 65.81
N LEU A 16 -74.27 -21.10 66.23
CA LEU A 16 -72.99 -20.59 65.72
C LEU A 16 -71.95 -21.71 65.82
N VAL A 17 -72.03 -22.65 64.87
CA VAL A 17 -70.85 -23.38 64.43
C VAL A 17 -69.97 -22.33 63.76
N ILE A 18 -69.22 -21.55 64.55
CA ILE A 18 -68.02 -20.92 64.05
C ILE A 18 -67.07 -22.09 63.86
N SER A 19 -67.11 -22.71 62.68
CA SER A 19 -65.98 -23.50 62.21
C SER A 19 -64.81 -22.53 62.13
N SER A 20 -64.06 -22.40 63.22
CA SER A 20 -62.75 -21.79 63.18
C SER A 20 -61.93 -22.65 62.23
N THR A 21 -61.75 -22.19 61.01
CA THR A 21 -60.76 -22.76 60.09
C THR A 21 -59.40 -22.50 60.73
N THR A 22 -58.94 -23.41 61.59
CA THR A 22 -57.56 -23.42 62.04
C THR A 22 -56.74 -23.76 60.81
N LEU A 23 -56.08 -22.76 60.23
CA LEU A 23 -55.09 -22.99 59.20
C LEU A 23 -53.93 -23.75 59.88
N ALA A 24 -53.61 -24.95 59.40
CA ALA A 24 -52.52 -25.77 59.94
C ALA A 24 -51.16 -25.25 59.43
N GLN A 25 -50.83 -24.00 59.78
CA GLN A 25 -49.55 -23.38 59.45
C GLN A 25 -48.56 -23.60 60.59
N VAL A 26 -47.31 -23.88 60.23
CA VAL A 26 -46.19 -24.05 61.16
C VAL A 26 -45.39 -22.76 61.16
N GLY A 27 -45.48 -22.00 62.24
CA GLY A 27 -44.55 -20.90 62.52
C GLY A 27 -43.42 -21.40 63.41
N ILE A 28 -42.17 -21.11 63.05
CA ILE A 28 -41.03 -21.26 63.95
C ILE A 28 -40.48 -19.87 64.25
N ASN A 29 -40.57 -19.50 65.53
CA ASN A 29 -40.14 -18.19 66.05
C ASN A 29 -40.88 -16.98 65.46
N ILE A 30 -42.09 -17.19 64.93
CA ILE A 30 -43.04 -16.16 64.50
C ILE A 30 -44.46 -16.49 64.99
N GLN A 31 -45.21 -15.49 65.45
CA GLN A 31 -46.54 -15.69 66.05
C GLN A 31 -47.66 -15.70 65.00
N GLU A 32 -47.50 -14.94 63.92
CA GLU A 32 -48.45 -14.87 62.80
C GLU A 32 -47.69 -15.28 61.52
N PRO A 33 -47.62 -16.59 61.19
CA PRO A 33 -47.08 -17.05 59.92
C PRO A 33 -47.80 -16.35 58.75
N ASP A 34 -47.10 -16.19 57.62
CA ASP A 34 -47.75 -15.58 56.46
C ASP A 34 -48.91 -16.47 56.03
N SER A 35 -50.07 -15.87 55.76
CA SER A 35 -51.27 -16.58 55.30
C SER A 35 -51.04 -17.42 54.04
N SER A 36 -50.02 -17.11 53.23
CA SER A 36 -49.64 -17.89 52.05
C SER A 36 -48.67 -19.04 52.35
N ALA A 37 -48.14 -19.18 53.57
CA ALA A 37 -47.10 -20.15 53.91
C ALA A 37 -47.62 -21.27 54.80
N ILE A 38 -47.28 -22.52 54.47
CA ILE A 38 -47.49 -23.67 55.37
C ILE A 38 -46.39 -23.71 56.45
N LEU A 39 -45.17 -23.23 56.14
CA LEU A 39 -44.06 -23.10 57.08
C LEU A 39 -43.44 -21.69 56.96
N HIS A 40 -43.38 -20.94 58.07
CA HIS A 40 -42.70 -19.63 58.15
C HIS A 40 -41.64 -19.68 59.26
N LEU A 41 -40.39 -19.40 58.90
CA LEU A 41 -39.25 -19.31 59.80
C LEU A 41 -38.83 -17.85 59.95
N GLU A 42 -38.73 -17.34 61.18
CA GLU A 42 -38.19 -16.00 61.44
C GLU A 42 -36.98 -16.09 62.39
N SER A 43 -35.83 -15.57 61.99
CA SER A 43 -34.63 -15.50 62.83
C SER A 43 -33.70 -14.40 62.34
N ILE A 44 -32.93 -13.82 63.27
CA ILE A 44 -31.90 -12.80 62.98
C ILE A 44 -30.48 -13.38 62.99
N ASP A 45 -30.30 -14.62 63.47
CA ASP A 45 -29.00 -15.25 63.71
C ASP A 45 -28.91 -16.70 63.20
N ARG A 46 -29.99 -17.23 62.61
CA ARG A 46 -30.09 -18.61 62.08
C ARG A 46 -30.80 -18.62 60.74
N GLY A 47 -30.55 -19.67 59.95
CA GLY A 47 -31.19 -19.88 58.65
C GLY A 47 -31.75 -21.30 58.51
N LEU A 48 -32.37 -21.57 57.35
CA LEU A 48 -32.77 -22.92 56.96
C LEU A 48 -31.55 -23.67 56.44
N LEU A 49 -31.19 -24.77 57.11
CA LEU A 49 -30.18 -25.69 56.61
C LEU A 49 -30.87 -26.83 55.86
N LEU A 50 -30.81 -26.79 54.53
CA LEU A 50 -31.32 -27.85 53.66
C LEU A 50 -30.45 -29.13 53.77
N PRO A 51 -30.97 -30.31 53.40
CA PRO A 51 -30.14 -31.50 53.21
C PRO A 51 -28.96 -31.17 52.29
N ARG A 52 -27.75 -31.54 52.71
CA ARG A 52 -26.50 -31.23 52.00
C ARG A 52 -25.95 -32.51 51.38
N LEU A 53 -26.03 -32.62 50.07
CA LEU A 53 -25.64 -33.82 49.32
C LEU A 53 -24.60 -33.45 48.25
N ASP A 54 -23.74 -34.38 47.87
CA ASP A 54 -22.96 -34.31 46.62
C ASP A 54 -23.80 -34.84 45.43
N ASP A 55 -23.30 -34.75 44.20
CA ASP A 55 -24.04 -35.19 43.00
C ASP A 55 -24.43 -36.66 43.08
N ILE A 56 -23.55 -37.51 43.61
CA ILE A 56 -23.76 -38.95 43.71
C ILE A 56 -24.90 -39.25 44.69
N GLN A 57 -24.90 -38.58 45.84
CA GLN A 57 -25.93 -38.73 46.87
C GLN A 57 -27.28 -38.16 46.42
N MET A 58 -27.26 -37.01 45.75
CA MET A 58 -28.45 -36.36 45.19
C MET A 58 -29.10 -37.23 44.11
N ASN A 59 -28.32 -37.67 43.11
CA ASN A 59 -28.80 -38.52 42.03
C ASN A 59 -29.13 -39.95 42.50
N GLY A 60 -28.66 -40.34 43.69
CA GLY A 60 -29.01 -41.60 44.35
C GLY A 60 -30.38 -41.63 45.03
N ILE A 61 -31.10 -40.51 45.09
CA ILE A 61 -32.45 -40.45 45.66
C ILE A 61 -33.42 -41.18 44.71
N ASN A 62 -34.03 -42.27 45.19
CA ASN A 62 -35.02 -43.01 44.42
C ASN A 62 -36.40 -42.32 44.48
N ASN A 63 -37.02 -42.07 43.33
CA ASN A 63 -38.34 -41.44 43.19
C ASN A 63 -38.47 -40.14 44.01
N PRO A 64 -37.61 -39.13 43.78
CA PRO A 64 -37.71 -37.84 44.46
C PRO A 64 -39.09 -37.20 44.24
N ALA A 65 -39.62 -36.53 45.26
CA ALA A 65 -40.89 -35.81 45.15
C ALA A 65 -40.70 -34.51 44.36
N GLU A 66 -41.65 -34.16 43.50
CA GLU A 66 -41.68 -32.85 42.83
C GLU A 66 -41.70 -31.72 43.87
N GLY A 67 -40.80 -30.75 43.70
CA GLY A 67 -40.56 -29.66 44.65
C GLY A 67 -39.65 -30.01 45.83
N LEU A 68 -39.02 -31.20 45.87
CA LEU A 68 -38.01 -31.53 46.86
C LEU A 68 -36.80 -30.59 46.71
N VAL A 69 -36.39 -29.90 47.77
CA VAL A 69 -35.30 -28.91 47.77
C VAL A 69 -34.12 -29.37 48.62
N LEU A 70 -32.90 -29.20 48.11
CA LEU A 70 -31.65 -29.55 48.80
C LEU A 70 -30.53 -28.55 48.47
N TYR A 71 -29.38 -28.68 49.14
CA TYR A 71 -28.16 -27.95 48.83
C TYR A 71 -27.11 -28.92 48.26
N ASN A 72 -26.71 -28.72 47.01
CA ASN A 72 -25.63 -29.46 46.39
C ASN A 72 -24.28 -28.91 46.88
N THR A 73 -23.46 -29.79 47.44
CA THR A 73 -22.17 -29.44 48.04
C THR A 73 -21.01 -29.41 47.05
N GLU A 74 -21.17 -29.98 45.85
CA GLU A 74 -20.18 -29.89 44.77
C GLU A 74 -20.33 -28.55 44.04
N ASP A 75 -21.53 -28.23 43.57
CA ASP A 75 -21.82 -26.99 42.83
C ASP A 75 -22.07 -25.76 43.74
N SER A 76 -22.24 -25.98 45.04
CA SER A 76 -22.60 -24.94 46.03
C SER A 76 -23.91 -24.20 45.71
N LEU A 77 -24.89 -24.91 45.14
CA LEU A 77 -26.19 -24.38 44.73
C LEU A 77 -27.34 -25.05 45.49
N VAL A 78 -28.43 -24.32 45.65
CA VAL A 78 -29.71 -24.90 46.06
C VAL A 78 -30.38 -25.49 44.83
N GLU A 79 -30.79 -26.74 44.88
CA GLU A 79 -31.44 -27.41 43.75
C GLU A 79 -32.80 -27.95 44.18
N TYR A 80 -33.71 -28.05 43.21
CA TYR A 80 -35.01 -28.68 43.44
C TYR A 80 -35.38 -29.65 42.33
N TRP A 81 -36.09 -30.71 42.70
CA TRP A 81 -36.60 -31.69 41.75
C TRP A 81 -37.85 -31.14 41.05
N ASN A 82 -37.82 -31.00 39.72
CA ASN A 82 -38.98 -30.50 38.96
C ASN A 82 -39.96 -31.58 38.50
N GLY A 83 -39.73 -32.84 38.89
CA GLY A 83 -40.49 -34.00 38.40
C GLY A 83 -39.71 -34.87 37.41
N GLU A 84 -38.66 -34.34 36.79
CA GLU A 84 -37.89 -35.00 35.73
C GLU A 84 -36.38 -34.97 35.99
N CYS A 85 -35.84 -33.85 36.48
CA CYS A 85 -34.43 -33.68 36.82
C CYS A 85 -34.27 -32.71 38.01
N TRP A 86 -33.04 -32.62 38.52
CA TRP A 86 -32.64 -31.58 39.46
C TRP A 86 -32.40 -30.28 38.70
N ILE A 87 -33.05 -29.20 39.14
CA ILE A 87 -33.01 -27.88 38.51
C ILE A 87 -32.29 -26.90 39.44
N LYS A 88 -31.31 -26.18 38.88
CA LYS A 88 -30.66 -25.03 39.53
C LYS A 88 -31.60 -23.82 39.53
N PRO A 89 -31.49 -22.86 40.47
CA PRO A 89 -32.49 -21.80 40.63
C PRO A 89 -32.60 -20.83 39.44
N TYR A 90 -31.59 -20.81 38.57
CA TYR A 90 -31.53 -19.99 37.36
C TYR A 90 -31.91 -20.75 36.08
N GLN A 91 -32.12 -22.07 36.17
CA GLN A 91 -32.59 -22.91 35.06
C GLN A 91 -34.13 -22.98 35.05
N ARG A 92 -34.71 -23.10 33.86
CA ARG A 92 -36.15 -23.29 33.63
C ARG A 92 -36.50 -24.73 33.29
N SER A 93 -35.59 -25.46 32.64
CA SER A 93 -35.78 -26.83 32.19
C SER A 93 -34.49 -27.65 32.30
N CYS A 94 -34.61 -28.98 32.15
CA CYS A 94 -33.48 -29.90 32.19
C CYS A 94 -32.52 -29.69 31.01
N ASP A 95 -33.03 -29.16 29.90
CA ASP A 95 -32.29 -28.99 28.65
C ASP A 95 -31.74 -27.56 28.50
N ASP A 96 -31.87 -26.71 29.53
CA ASP A 96 -31.34 -25.35 29.51
C ASP A 96 -29.82 -25.39 29.32
N CYS A 97 -29.39 -24.77 28.23
CA CYS A 97 -27.98 -24.76 27.86
C CYS A 97 -27.09 -24.09 28.92
N GLU A 98 -25.99 -24.75 29.27
CA GLU A 98 -24.95 -24.26 30.16
C GLU A 98 -23.59 -24.55 29.54
N PHE A 99 -22.64 -23.64 29.68
CA PHE A 99 -21.29 -23.83 29.15
C PHE A 99 -20.27 -23.04 29.96
N ILE A 100 -19.00 -23.41 29.82
CA ILE A 100 -17.85 -22.66 30.31
C ILE A 100 -17.09 -22.09 29.12
N MET A 101 -16.76 -20.80 29.18
CA MET A 101 -15.94 -20.13 28.18
C MET A 101 -14.60 -19.72 28.77
N THR A 102 -13.51 -20.06 28.08
CA THR A 102 -12.14 -19.70 28.47
C THR A 102 -11.33 -19.19 27.28
N ILE A 103 -10.24 -18.47 27.56
CA ILE A 103 -9.27 -18.03 26.56
C ILE A 103 -7.86 -18.49 26.96
N ASP A 104 -7.02 -18.76 25.97
CA ASP A 104 -5.62 -19.18 26.16
C ASP A 104 -4.72 -18.05 26.70
N GLN A 105 -5.10 -16.80 26.46
CA GLN A 105 -4.38 -15.61 26.90
C GLN A 105 -5.33 -14.43 27.03
N THR A 106 -5.01 -13.47 27.92
CA THR A 106 -5.87 -12.31 28.19
C THR A 106 -5.50 -11.06 27.39
N GLN A 107 -4.33 -11.06 26.75
CA GLN A 107 -3.85 -9.95 25.95
C GLN A 107 -2.87 -10.39 24.87
N ALA A 108 -2.74 -9.59 23.80
CA ALA A 108 -1.65 -9.72 22.84
C ALA A 108 -1.27 -8.36 22.24
N VAL A 109 -0.09 -8.31 21.64
CA VAL A 109 0.51 -7.10 21.08
C VAL A 109 0.56 -7.22 19.55
N ILE A 110 0.19 -6.14 18.85
CA ILE A 110 0.38 -5.98 17.40
C ILE A 110 1.44 -4.89 17.21
N ASP A 111 2.61 -5.29 16.72
CA ASP A 111 3.76 -4.37 16.50
C ASP A 111 3.72 -3.66 15.15
N ARG A 112 3.00 -4.23 14.16
CA ARG A 112 2.91 -3.78 12.74
C ARG A 112 4.25 -3.66 12.02
N ALA A 113 5.35 -3.92 12.71
CA ALA A 113 6.68 -4.05 12.15
C ALA A 113 6.76 -5.39 11.41
N ILE A 114 6.45 -6.48 12.11
CA ILE A 114 6.57 -7.85 11.63
C ILE A 114 5.18 -8.44 11.38
N THR A 115 4.27 -8.25 12.33
CA THR A 115 2.93 -8.85 12.30
C THR A 115 1.85 -7.80 12.42
N ASP A 116 0.86 -7.86 11.53
CA ASP A 116 -0.26 -6.92 11.47
C ASP A 116 -1.49 -7.46 12.21
N SER A 117 -1.37 -8.64 12.85
CA SER A 117 -2.46 -9.28 13.58
C SER A 117 -2.01 -9.93 14.87
N ALA A 118 -2.97 -10.10 15.77
CA ALA A 118 -2.85 -10.91 16.97
C ALA A 118 -4.11 -11.76 17.16
N SER A 119 -3.93 -12.96 17.71
CA SER A 119 -5.02 -13.92 17.85
C SER A 119 -5.04 -14.52 19.24
N PHE A 120 -6.23 -14.91 19.69
CA PHE A 120 -6.42 -15.74 20.88
C PHE A 120 -7.40 -16.87 20.59
N THR A 121 -7.22 -17.98 21.29
CA THR A 121 -8.07 -19.16 21.14
C THR A 121 -9.13 -19.13 22.23
N LEU A 122 -10.39 -19.05 21.82
CA LEU A 122 -11.54 -19.17 22.70
C LEU A 122 -12.00 -20.62 22.73
N THR A 123 -12.07 -21.21 23.92
CA THR A 123 -12.55 -22.58 24.14
C THR A 123 -13.90 -22.53 24.83
N VAL A 124 -14.86 -23.24 24.26
CA VAL A 124 -16.19 -23.42 24.85
C VAL A 124 -16.40 -24.89 25.16
N GLU A 125 -16.81 -25.16 26.39
CA GLU A 125 -17.20 -26.48 26.87
C GLU A 125 -18.66 -26.42 27.33
N GLN A 126 -19.57 -26.98 26.53
CA GLN A 126 -20.97 -27.12 26.93
C GLN A 126 -21.08 -28.14 28.06
N THR A 127 -21.61 -27.71 29.19
CA THR A 127 -21.80 -28.53 30.39
C THR A 127 -23.23 -29.05 30.51
N ASN A 128 -24.20 -28.42 29.83
CA ASN A 128 -25.58 -28.90 29.74
C ASN A 128 -26.28 -28.41 28.46
N GLY A 129 -27.32 -29.13 28.03
CA GLY A 129 -28.11 -28.83 26.83
C GLY A 129 -27.44 -29.27 25.53
N THR A 130 -28.11 -29.02 24.40
CA THR A 130 -27.64 -29.37 23.05
C THR A 130 -27.80 -28.23 22.04
N ASP A 131 -28.07 -27.01 22.54
CA ASP A 131 -28.22 -25.84 21.70
C ASP A 131 -26.85 -25.35 21.21
N ASP A 132 -26.80 -24.83 19.98
CA ASP A 132 -25.60 -24.20 19.44
C ASP A 132 -25.25 -22.91 20.22
N ILE A 133 -23.95 -22.72 20.45
CA ILE A 133 -23.39 -21.56 21.14
C ILE A 133 -22.93 -20.55 20.09
N ASN A 134 -23.59 -19.39 20.05
CA ASN A 134 -23.30 -18.31 19.11
C ASN A 134 -22.35 -17.29 19.74
N LEU A 135 -21.33 -16.89 18.99
CA LEU A 135 -20.35 -15.87 19.40
C LEU A 135 -20.68 -14.53 18.76
N VAL A 136 -20.70 -13.47 19.56
CA VAL A 136 -20.91 -12.09 19.12
C VAL A 136 -19.82 -11.21 19.71
N ILE A 137 -19.17 -10.41 18.87
CA ILE A 137 -18.16 -9.46 19.32
C ILE A 137 -18.84 -8.11 19.53
N LEU A 138 -18.76 -7.58 20.77
CA LEU A 138 -19.52 -6.41 21.22
C LEU A 138 -18.71 -5.11 21.28
N THR A 139 -17.67 -5.00 20.46
CA THR A 139 -16.70 -3.90 20.58
C THR A 139 -16.65 -3.03 19.35
N SER A 140 -16.69 -1.71 19.56
CA SER A 140 -16.33 -0.74 18.52
C SER A 140 -14.81 -0.61 18.48
N LEU A 141 -14.19 -1.27 17.52
CA LEU A 141 -12.76 -1.09 17.24
C LEU A 141 -12.53 0.24 16.50
N PRO A 142 -11.36 0.89 16.70
CA PRO A 142 -11.04 2.13 15.98
C PRO A 142 -10.88 1.88 14.48
N ALA A 143 -10.82 2.96 13.71
CA ALA A 143 -10.54 2.88 12.28
C ALA A 143 -9.22 2.12 12.02
N GLY A 144 -9.25 1.23 11.03
CA GLY A 144 -8.12 0.40 10.65
C GLY A 144 -7.88 -0.87 11.48
N VAL A 145 -8.67 -1.10 12.53
CA VAL A 145 -8.64 -2.35 13.30
C VAL A 145 -9.89 -3.18 13.00
N THR A 146 -9.67 -4.42 12.56
CA THR A 146 -10.72 -5.37 12.19
C THR A 146 -10.60 -6.66 12.98
N TYR A 147 -11.65 -7.48 12.99
CA TYR A 147 -11.63 -8.79 13.61
C TYR A 147 -12.24 -9.85 12.69
N SER A 148 -11.80 -11.08 12.87
CA SER A 148 -12.39 -12.28 12.28
C SER A 148 -12.40 -13.42 13.30
N ALA A 149 -13.21 -14.42 13.04
CA ALA A 149 -13.26 -15.66 13.80
C ALA A 149 -13.26 -16.85 12.85
N ASP A 150 -12.62 -17.95 13.23
CA ASP A 150 -12.69 -19.21 12.46
C ASP A 150 -14.14 -19.73 12.38
N SER A 151 -14.87 -19.63 13.50
CA SER A 151 -16.30 -19.88 13.56
C SER A 151 -16.98 -18.96 14.57
N PHE A 152 -18.18 -18.49 14.24
CA PHE A 152 -19.06 -17.78 15.16
C PHE A 152 -20.12 -18.69 15.79
N VAL A 153 -20.10 -20.00 15.48
CA VAL A 153 -21.04 -20.99 16.02
C VAL A 153 -20.27 -22.23 16.48
N ILE A 154 -20.53 -22.69 17.69
CA ILE A 154 -19.93 -23.88 18.30
C ILE A 154 -21.06 -24.81 18.77
N ASP A 155 -21.07 -26.06 18.34
CA ASP A 155 -22.19 -26.99 18.51
C ASP A 155 -22.24 -27.70 19.88
N SER A 156 -21.08 -27.99 20.48
CA SER A 156 -20.99 -28.69 21.77
C SER A 156 -19.66 -28.47 22.49
N PHE A 157 -18.57 -28.85 21.85
CA PHE A 157 -17.20 -28.61 22.30
C PHE A 157 -16.39 -28.13 21.12
N GLY A 158 -15.77 -26.96 21.25
CA GLY A 158 -15.00 -26.42 20.17
C GLY A 158 -14.15 -25.24 20.57
N THR A 159 -13.17 -24.98 19.73
CA THR A 159 -12.37 -23.78 19.80
C THR A 159 -12.70 -22.88 18.62
N SER A 160 -12.69 -21.57 18.85
CA SER A 160 -12.71 -20.57 17.79
C SER A 160 -11.52 -19.64 17.99
N THR A 161 -10.69 -19.51 16.95
CA THR A 161 -9.61 -18.52 16.96
C THR A 161 -10.19 -17.18 16.55
N ILE A 162 -10.12 -16.20 17.45
CA ILE A 162 -10.45 -14.82 17.14
C ILE A 162 -9.15 -14.12 16.73
N THR A 163 -9.12 -13.54 15.54
CA THR A 163 -7.97 -12.80 15.02
C THR A 163 -8.33 -11.33 14.89
N VAL A 164 -7.56 -10.47 15.55
CA VAL A 164 -7.64 -9.02 15.43
C VAL A 164 -6.52 -8.57 14.50
N THR A 165 -6.84 -7.79 13.48
CA THR A 165 -5.87 -7.26 12.51
C THR A 165 -5.90 -5.74 12.57
N ALA A 166 -4.73 -5.11 12.65
CA ALA A 166 -4.57 -3.66 12.61
C ALA A 166 -3.71 -3.29 11.40
N ASP A 167 -4.24 -2.44 10.52
CA ASP A 167 -3.44 -1.88 9.44
C ASP A 167 -2.33 -0.94 9.98
N ILE A 168 -1.36 -0.61 9.12
CA ILE A 168 -0.21 0.22 9.50
C ILE A 168 -0.61 1.64 9.94
N PHE A 169 -1.74 2.16 9.44
CA PHE A 169 -2.26 3.50 9.74
C PHE A 169 -3.29 3.49 10.88
N ALA A 170 -3.62 2.31 11.42
CA ALA A 170 -4.58 2.15 12.48
C ALA A 170 -4.18 2.92 13.74
N GLN A 171 -5.17 3.35 14.50
CA GLN A 171 -4.93 4.05 15.75
C GLN A 171 -4.19 3.15 16.74
N HIS A 172 -3.07 3.62 17.28
CA HIS A 172 -2.34 2.92 18.34
C HIS A 172 -3.08 3.04 19.68
N GLY A 173 -2.87 2.07 20.57
CA GLY A 173 -3.49 2.06 21.89
C GLY A 173 -3.88 0.69 22.38
N THR A 174 -4.63 0.66 23.47
CA THR A 174 -5.10 -0.57 24.11
C THR A 174 -6.61 -0.64 23.98
N PHE A 175 -7.10 -1.69 23.32
CA PHE A 175 -8.52 -1.86 23.02
C PHE A 175 -9.04 -3.16 23.62
N PRO A 176 -10.16 -3.13 24.37
CA PRO A 176 -10.82 -4.36 24.79
C PRO A 176 -11.60 -4.96 23.62
N VAL A 177 -11.47 -6.27 23.45
CA VAL A 177 -12.30 -7.13 22.60
C VAL A 177 -13.18 -7.96 23.53
N ILE A 178 -14.47 -7.73 23.49
CA ILE A 178 -15.46 -8.39 24.34
C ILE A 178 -16.21 -9.39 23.47
N VAL A 179 -16.03 -10.66 23.76
CA VAL A 179 -16.77 -11.75 23.11
C VAL A 179 -17.91 -12.15 24.03
N GLN A 180 -19.12 -12.10 23.51
CA GLN A 180 -20.31 -12.64 24.11
C GLN A 180 -20.59 -14.01 23.49
N ALA A 181 -20.68 -15.05 24.32
CA ALA A 181 -21.21 -16.34 23.92
C ALA A 181 -22.66 -16.45 24.38
N VAL A 182 -23.55 -16.91 23.50
CA VAL A 182 -25.00 -17.01 23.72
C VAL A 182 -25.48 -18.40 23.40
N CYS A 183 -26.16 -19.05 24.35
CA CYS A 183 -26.80 -20.34 24.17
C CYS A 183 -28.19 -20.30 24.82
N GLY A 184 -29.25 -20.31 24.00
CA GLY A 184 -30.62 -20.12 24.49
C GLY A 184 -30.81 -18.80 25.26
N GLN A 185 -30.85 -18.87 26.60
CA GLN A 185 -30.94 -17.72 27.50
C GLN A 185 -29.68 -17.51 28.35
N PHE A 186 -28.73 -18.44 28.29
CA PHE A 186 -27.48 -18.38 29.02
C PHE A 186 -26.45 -17.60 28.20
N THR A 187 -25.77 -16.65 28.85
CA THR A 187 -24.77 -15.81 28.19
C THR A 187 -23.56 -15.64 29.08
N GLN A 188 -22.37 -15.74 28.50
CA GLN A 188 -21.11 -15.39 29.16
C GLN A 188 -20.36 -14.34 28.34
N PHE A 189 -19.55 -13.55 29.04
CA PHE A 189 -18.70 -12.53 28.45
C PHE A 189 -17.26 -12.83 28.81
N ILE A 190 -16.37 -12.68 27.85
CA ILE A 190 -14.94 -12.70 28.10
C ILE A 190 -14.29 -11.51 27.42
N ALA A 191 -13.28 -10.94 28.09
CA ALA A 191 -12.56 -9.80 27.60
C ALA A 191 -11.13 -10.22 27.26
N PHE A 192 -10.71 -9.85 26.06
CA PHE A 192 -9.34 -9.95 25.58
C PHE A 192 -8.82 -8.55 25.29
N THR A 193 -7.57 -8.26 25.63
CA THR A 193 -6.97 -6.93 25.44
C THR A 193 -6.00 -6.95 24.27
N VAL A 194 -6.30 -6.21 23.21
CA VAL A 194 -5.34 -5.99 22.11
C VAL A 194 -4.56 -4.71 22.35
N ILE A 195 -3.24 -4.77 22.23
CA ILE A 195 -2.34 -3.62 22.34
C ILE A 195 -1.74 -3.37 20.96
N VAL A 196 -2.11 -2.29 20.31
CA VAL A 196 -1.52 -1.84 19.05
C VAL A 196 -0.39 -0.89 19.38
N GLU A 197 0.85 -1.27 19.07
CA GLU A 197 2.02 -0.43 19.33
C GLU A 197 2.05 0.80 18.41
N PRO A 198 2.56 1.95 18.91
CA PRO A 198 2.76 3.12 18.07
C PRO A 198 3.85 2.88 17.04
N CYS A 199 3.60 3.33 15.81
CA CYS A 199 4.62 3.41 14.77
C CYS A 199 5.47 4.68 14.95
N GLU A 200 6.72 4.65 14.48
CA GLU A 200 7.56 5.84 14.41
C GLU A 200 7.07 6.74 13.27
N LEU A 201 6.71 7.99 13.59
CA LEU A 201 6.21 8.95 12.61
C LEU A 201 7.36 9.83 12.09
N VAL A 202 7.51 9.90 10.77
CA VAL A 202 8.48 10.76 10.06
C VAL A 202 7.70 11.78 9.22
N PRO A 203 7.39 12.97 9.79
CA PRO A 203 6.63 13.99 9.08
C PRO A 203 7.52 14.82 8.16
N LEU A 204 7.14 14.93 6.90
CA LEU A 204 7.80 15.72 5.86
C LEU A 204 6.92 16.93 5.53
N ASN A 205 7.30 18.08 6.07
CA ASN A 205 6.56 19.35 5.95
C ASN A 205 7.27 20.38 5.05
N ALA A 206 8.39 20.00 4.44
CA ALA A 206 9.17 20.87 3.57
C ALA A 206 9.77 20.06 2.42
N SER A 207 9.78 20.65 1.23
CA SER A 207 10.38 20.04 0.04
C SER A 207 11.88 19.79 0.23
N THR A 208 12.35 18.69 -0.31
CA THR A 208 13.74 18.21 -0.17
C THR A 208 14.11 17.36 -1.38
N ASP A 209 15.40 17.17 -1.61
CA ASP A 209 15.89 16.24 -2.62
C ASP A 209 16.55 15.02 -1.99
N ASN A 210 16.49 13.88 -2.67
CA ASN A 210 17.21 12.65 -2.32
C ASN A 210 17.00 12.22 -0.86
N PHE A 211 15.74 12.18 -0.42
CA PHE A 211 15.40 11.86 0.96
C PHE A 211 15.74 10.40 1.28
N LEU A 212 16.51 10.20 2.36
CA LEU A 212 16.89 8.88 2.86
C LEU A 212 16.22 8.60 4.20
N LEU A 213 15.24 7.68 4.23
CA LEU A 213 14.44 7.40 5.43
C LEU A 213 15.28 6.84 6.58
N SER A 214 16.24 5.95 6.29
CA SER A 214 17.10 5.34 7.33
C SER A 214 17.93 6.35 8.13
N ASP A 215 18.15 7.55 7.60
CA ASP A 215 18.87 8.62 8.30
C ASP A 215 17.95 9.48 9.18
N ASN A 216 16.63 9.29 9.07
CA ASN A 216 15.60 10.11 9.68
C ASN A 216 14.69 9.32 10.64
N VAL A 217 15.12 8.13 11.04
CA VAL A 217 14.43 7.25 12.01
C VAL A 217 15.35 6.89 13.17
N ASN A 218 14.77 6.64 14.33
CA ASN A 218 15.46 6.18 15.53
C ASN A 218 15.37 4.66 15.71
N ARG A 219 14.40 4.02 15.06
CA ARG A 219 14.16 2.57 15.03
C ARG A 219 14.02 2.06 13.59
N GLY A 220 13.93 0.75 13.42
CA GLY A 220 13.81 0.15 12.08
C GLY A 220 15.15 -0.06 11.38
N LEU A 221 16.26 0.14 12.09
CA LEU A 221 17.62 -0.14 11.60
C LEU A 221 17.96 -1.63 11.78
N PRO A 222 19.00 -2.17 11.11
CA PRO A 222 19.26 -3.60 11.08
C PRO A 222 19.39 -4.19 12.50
N GLY A 223 18.56 -5.18 12.81
CA GLY A 223 18.44 -5.82 14.12
C GLY A 223 17.37 -5.23 15.05
N ASP A 224 16.69 -4.14 14.68
CA ASP A 224 15.53 -3.56 15.40
C ASP A 224 14.38 -3.28 14.42
N PRO A 225 13.60 -4.31 14.03
CA PRO A 225 12.43 -4.12 13.17
C PRO A 225 11.44 -3.12 13.76
N ALA A 226 10.94 -2.20 12.92
CA ALA A 226 9.97 -1.22 13.36
C ALA A 226 8.87 -0.97 12.33
N CYS A 227 7.74 -0.50 12.83
CA CYS A 227 6.71 0.14 12.04
C CYS A 227 7.05 1.63 11.90
N ILE A 228 7.14 2.14 10.66
CA ILE A 228 7.47 3.53 10.36
C ILE A 228 6.37 4.10 9.48
N ILE A 229 5.83 5.27 9.83
CA ILE A 229 4.88 6.01 9.01
C ILE A 229 5.58 7.26 8.49
N VAL A 230 5.70 7.35 7.18
CA VAL A 230 6.17 8.55 6.47
C VAL A 230 4.93 9.35 6.11
N ASP A 231 4.85 10.57 6.62
CA ASP A 231 3.72 11.48 6.40
C ASP A 231 4.19 12.66 5.55
N ILE A 232 3.78 12.68 4.28
CA ILE A 232 4.17 13.70 3.30
C ILE A 232 2.98 14.65 3.14
N ALA A 233 3.14 15.86 3.68
CA ALA A 233 2.10 16.88 3.64
C ALA A 233 1.80 17.38 2.22
N ASP A 234 0.58 17.86 2.00
CA ASP A 234 0.19 18.55 0.78
C ASP A 234 1.16 19.71 0.43
N GLY A 235 1.47 19.84 -0.87
CA GLY A 235 2.39 20.83 -1.41
C GLY A 235 3.88 20.57 -1.15
N VAL A 236 4.25 19.48 -0.48
CA VAL A 236 5.65 19.06 -0.33
C VAL A 236 6.10 18.28 -1.56
N GLN A 237 7.23 18.68 -2.14
CA GLN A 237 7.86 17.97 -3.26
C GLN A 237 9.17 17.32 -2.79
N ILE A 238 9.28 16.00 -3.00
CA ILE A 238 10.52 15.25 -2.82
C ILE A 238 11.12 15.01 -4.20
N GLY A 239 12.20 15.70 -4.52
CA GLY A 239 12.89 15.62 -5.81
C GLY A 239 14.19 14.81 -5.76
N SER A 240 14.94 14.84 -6.84
CA SER A 240 16.30 14.32 -6.90
C SER A 240 17.21 15.31 -7.61
N THR A 241 18.44 15.45 -7.12
CA THR A 241 19.47 16.25 -7.78
C THR A 241 20.23 15.50 -8.87
N ASP A 242 20.06 14.18 -8.99
CA ASP A 242 20.79 13.30 -9.91
C ASP A 242 19.88 12.16 -10.38
N ALA A 243 19.78 11.93 -11.70
CA ALA A 243 18.99 10.82 -12.24
C ALA A 243 19.53 9.44 -11.81
N GLY A 244 20.80 9.35 -11.40
CA GLY A 244 21.38 8.14 -10.81
C GLY A 244 20.93 7.85 -9.37
N GLN A 245 20.21 8.77 -8.72
CA GLN A 245 19.72 8.62 -7.36
C GLN A 245 18.19 8.74 -7.30
N PRO A 246 17.52 7.90 -6.50
CA PRO A 246 16.08 8.04 -6.30
C PRO A 246 15.75 9.33 -5.54
N ALA A 247 14.54 9.86 -5.76
CA ALA A 247 14.05 10.99 -4.99
C ALA A 247 13.79 10.64 -3.52
N PHE A 248 13.23 9.45 -3.28
CA PHE A 248 13.01 8.87 -1.96
C PHE A 248 13.63 7.48 -1.88
N ASN A 249 14.42 7.22 -0.84
CA ASN A 249 15.01 5.92 -0.59
C ASN A 249 14.72 5.49 0.85
N THR A 250 14.21 4.28 1.05
CA THR A 250 14.04 3.76 2.41
C THR A 250 15.39 3.49 3.09
N GLY A 251 16.44 3.21 2.31
CA GLY A 251 17.79 3.05 2.82
C GLY A 251 18.02 1.71 3.53
N ASN A 252 18.92 1.69 4.50
CA ASN A 252 19.34 0.46 5.18
C ASN A 252 18.46 0.13 6.38
N LEU A 253 17.14 0.05 6.18
CA LEU A 253 16.22 -0.44 7.21
C LEU A 253 16.34 -1.96 7.38
N ASP A 254 15.96 -2.47 8.54
CA ASP A 254 15.81 -3.91 8.76
C ASP A 254 14.77 -4.48 7.80
N LEU A 255 15.08 -5.61 7.17
CA LEU A 255 14.22 -6.24 6.15
C LEU A 255 12.84 -6.65 6.69
N GLN A 256 12.70 -6.82 8.01
CA GLN A 256 11.43 -7.10 8.65
C GLN A 256 10.64 -5.84 9.01
N SER A 257 11.18 -4.63 8.83
CA SER A 257 10.46 -3.38 9.09
C SER A 257 9.35 -3.15 8.07
N HIS A 258 8.34 -2.38 8.48
CA HIS A 258 7.21 -1.99 7.62
C HIS A 258 7.15 -0.47 7.49
N VAL A 259 7.14 0.03 6.26
CA VAL A 259 6.97 1.45 5.98
C VAL A 259 5.56 1.74 5.45
N GLY A 260 4.80 2.57 6.17
CA GLY A 260 3.53 3.14 5.73
C GLY A 260 3.76 4.52 5.13
N PHE A 261 3.22 4.80 3.95
CA PHE A 261 3.23 6.13 3.35
C PHE A 261 1.84 6.74 3.43
N ILE A 262 1.71 7.84 4.16
CA ILE A 262 0.58 8.78 4.02
C ILE A 262 1.09 9.86 3.08
N HIS A 263 0.60 9.86 1.84
CA HIS A 263 1.21 10.63 0.76
C HIS A 263 0.21 11.60 0.14
N GLU A 264 0.31 12.88 0.51
CA GLU A 264 -0.50 13.97 -0.07
C GLU A 264 0.30 14.90 -0.98
N GLY A 265 1.65 14.87 -0.91
CA GLY A 265 2.55 15.68 -1.75
C GLY A 265 3.00 14.99 -3.04
N SER A 266 4.16 15.36 -3.57
CA SER A 266 4.70 14.81 -4.82
C SER A 266 6.10 14.22 -4.63
N ILE A 267 6.37 13.03 -5.16
CA ILE A 267 7.72 12.42 -5.23
C ILE A 267 8.10 12.27 -6.70
N LEU A 268 9.12 13.01 -7.14
CA LEU A 268 9.48 13.15 -8.55
C LEU A 268 10.92 12.69 -8.78
N GLY A 269 11.09 11.63 -9.56
CA GLY A 269 12.39 11.23 -10.08
C GLY A 269 12.92 12.27 -11.06
N ARG A 270 14.21 12.57 -10.96
CA ARG A 270 14.87 13.49 -11.90
C ARG A 270 14.94 12.86 -13.28
N GLY A 271 14.66 13.62 -14.33
CA GLY A 271 14.82 13.17 -15.70
C GLY A 271 16.29 13.03 -16.10
N GLY A 272 16.56 12.11 -17.01
CA GLY A 272 17.90 11.87 -17.54
C GLY A 272 18.38 13.06 -18.38
N ASN A 273 19.69 13.31 -18.36
CA ASN A 273 20.25 14.34 -19.23
C ASN A 273 20.26 13.84 -20.69
N GLY A 274 20.04 14.76 -21.63
CA GLY A 274 20.13 14.47 -23.04
C GLY A 274 21.57 14.13 -23.46
N GLY A 275 21.71 13.26 -24.45
CA GLY A 275 23.00 12.85 -24.98
C GLY A 275 23.73 14.00 -25.69
N GLY A 276 25.04 14.10 -25.49
CA GLY A 276 25.88 15.07 -26.18
C GLY A 276 26.09 14.75 -27.67
N VAL A 277 26.71 15.68 -28.39
CA VAL A 277 26.99 15.54 -29.83
C VAL A 277 28.13 14.56 -30.15
N GLY A 278 28.87 14.11 -29.14
CA GLY A 278 30.09 13.29 -29.26
C GLY A 278 31.32 14.05 -29.75
N ASN A 279 32.43 13.35 -29.99
CA ASN A 279 33.65 13.93 -30.56
C ASN A 279 33.65 13.85 -32.09
N ILE A 280 33.01 14.83 -32.73
CA ILE A 280 32.83 14.94 -34.18
C ILE A 280 34.18 14.95 -34.93
N ILE A 281 35.24 15.52 -34.35
CA ILE A 281 36.58 15.58 -34.96
C ILE A 281 37.25 14.21 -34.98
N GLN A 282 37.01 13.37 -33.96
CA GLN A 282 37.51 12.00 -33.87
C GLN A 282 36.56 10.97 -34.49
N LEU A 283 35.52 11.42 -35.21
CA LEU A 283 34.49 10.57 -35.82
C LEU A 283 33.72 9.71 -34.80
N GLN A 284 33.58 10.20 -33.56
CA GLN A 284 32.68 9.65 -32.55
C GLN A 284 31.44 10.52 -32.52
N PHE A 285 30.30 9.94 -32.87
CA PHE A 285 29.13 10.71 -33.24
C PHE A 285 27.97 10.37 -32.33
N GLY A 286 27.37 11.38 -31.71
CA GLY A 286 26.22 11.22 -30.83
C GLY A 286 26.55 10.43 -29.55
N GLU A 287 25.84 10.76 -28.49
CA GLU A 287 25.86 10.01 -27.24
C GLU A 287 24.41 9.64 -26.90
N ASP A 288 24.25 8.47 -26.26
CA ASP A 288 22.95 8.04 -25.77
C ASP A 288 22.46 9.02 -24.69
N GLY A 289 21.15 9.22 -24.61
CA GLY A 289 20.55 9.93 -23.49
C GLY A 289 20.67 9.13 -22.21
N GLU A 290 20.79 9.81 -21.07
CA GLU A 290 20.84 9.15 -19.77
C GLU A 290 19.45 8.66 -19.36
N ASP A 291 19.40 7.58 -18.59
CA ASP A 291 18.15 7.06 -18.03
C ASP A 291 17.56 8.04 -17.02
N GLY A 292 16.23 8.10 -16.94
CA GLY A 292 15.51 8.83 -15.90
C GLY A 292 15.67 8.17 -14.54
N GLY A 293 15.68 8.97 -13.49
CA GLY A 293 15.79 8.53 -12.10
C GLY A 293 14.49 8.00 -11.52
N ASP A 294 14.62 7.16 -10.50
CA ASP A 294 13.47 6.61 -9.80
C ASP A 294 12.84 7.66 -8.87
N ALA A 295 11.52 7.60 -8.67
CA ALA A 295 10.88 8.36 -7.60
C ALA A 295 11.13 7.70 -6.24
N ILE A 296 10.70 6.45 -6.06
CA ILE A 296 10.87 5.72 -4.79
C ILE A 296 11.71 4.47 -5.00
N ASN A 297 12.70 4.26 -4.15
CA ASN A 297 13.41 2.99 -4.02
C ASN A 297 13.17 2.37 -2.63
N LEU A 298 12.53 1.20 -2.61
CA LEU A 298 12.17 0.45 -1.41
C LEU A 298 13.17 -0.67 -1.12
N THR A 299 13.50 -0.85 0.14
CA THR A 299 14.37 -1.92 0.66
C THR A 299 13.63 -2.87 1.59
N THR A 300 12.40 -2.54 1.97
CA THR A 300 11.55 -3.30 2.90
C THR A 300 10.10 -3.32 2.40
N ARG A 301 9.21 -4.06 3.08
CA ARG A 301 7.77 -4.04 2.79
C ARG A 301 7.19 -2.64 3.01
N ALA A 302 6.24 -2.26 2.15
CA ALA A 302 5.59 -0.95 2.22
C ALA A 302 4.08 -1.03 2.00
N THR A 303 3.34 -0.11 2.61
CA THR A 303 1.90 0.07 2.39
C THR A 303 1.64 1.55 2.11
N PHE A 304 0.82 1.84 1.11
CA PHE A 304 0.55 3.21 0.68
C PHE A 304 -0.90 3.63 0.94
N ASP A 305 -1.08 4.86 1.43
CA ASP A 305 -2.32 5.63 1.37
C ASP A 305 -2.08 6.84 0.45
N LEU A 306 -2.47 6.68 -0.81
CA LEU A 306 -2.08 7.58 -1.91
C LEU A 306 -3.14 8.64 -2.19
N SER A 307 -2.78 9.88 -1.92
CA SER A 307 -3.52 11.08 -2.32
C SER A 307 -2.70 12.05 -3.19
N GLY A 308 -1.38 11.85 -3.30
CA GLY A 308 -0.45 12.70 -4.05
C GLY A 308 0.39 11.95 -5.10
N GLU A 309 1.23 12.65 -5.87
CA GLU A 309 1.90 12.15 -7.07
C GLU A 309 3.20 11.35 -6.81
N ILE A 310 3.42 10.27 -7.56
CA ILE A 310 4.69 9.52 -7.60
C ILE A 310 5.10 9.31 -9.06
N TYR A 311 6.02 10.13 -9.55
CA TYR A 311 6.39 10.17 -10.97
C TYR A 311 7.85 9.80 -11.20
N ALA A 312 8.08 8.78 -12.01
CA ALA A 312 9.40 8.41 -12.47
C ALA A 312 9.99 9.45 -13.42
N GLY A 313 11.29 9.69 -13.34
CA GLY A 313 12.00 10.50 -14.32
C GLY A 313 11.86 9.92 -15.74
N GLY A 314 11.65 10.79 -16.72
CA GLY A 314 11.73 10.49 -18.13
C GLY A 314 13.18 10.39 -18.60
N GLY A 315 13.43 9.56 -19.61
CA GLY A 315 14.76 9.40 -20.17
C GLY A 315 15.22 10.62 -20.97
N GLY A 316 16.52 10.89 -20.99
CA GLY A 316 17.11 11.90 -21.85
C GLY A 316 17.00 11.52 -23.33
N GLY A 317 16.78 12.50 -24.19
CA GLY A 317 16.81 12.32 -25.64
C GLY A 317 18.23 12.07 -26.14
N ALA A 318 18.38 11.36 -27.25
CA ALA A 318 19.69 11.02 -27.78
C ALA A 318 20.34 12.21 -28.52
N GLY A 319 21.66 12.36 -28.36
CA GLY A 319 22.43 13.31 -29.16
C GLY A 319 22.67 12.80 -30.58
N VAL A 320 23.09 13.69 -31.47
CA VAL A 320 23.50 13.31 -32.83
C VAL A 320 24.69 14.11 -33.28
N GLY A 321 25.63 13.41 -33.92
CA GLY A 321 26.78 14.00 -34.58
C GLY A 321 26.87 13.47 -36.01
N VAL A 322 27.28 14.33 -36.94
CA VAL A 322 27.54 13.95 -38.33
C VAL A 322 28.78 14.69 -38.80
N GLY A 323 29.73 13.98 -39.41
CA GLY A 323 30.96 14.58 -39.95
C GLY A 323 31.29 14.04 -41.34
N LEU A 324 31.75 14.92 -42.24
CA LEU A 324 32.17 14.55 -43.59
C LEU A 324 33.47 15.26 -43.96
N THR A 325 34.46 14.48 -44.37
CA THR A 325 35.64 14.98 -45.08
C THR A 325 35.39 14.91 -46.58
N ILE A 326 35.40 16.06 -47.24
CA ILE A 326 35.33 16.18 -48.69
C ILE A 326 36.77 16.19 -49.22
N PRO A 327 37.18 15.17 -50.00
CA PRO A 327 38.57 15.00 -50.42
C PRO A 327 38.90 15.89 -51.62
N LEU A 328 38.87 17.22 -51.44
CA LEU A 328 39.14 18.19 -52.50
C LEU A 328 40.56 18.06 -53.08
N SER A 329 41.49 17.46 -52.33
CA SER A 329 42.85 17.17 -52.78
C SER A 329 42.91 16.12 -53.91
N GLN A 330 41.84 15.34 -54.10
CA GLN A 330 41.75 14.28 -55.11
C GLN A 330 41.13 14.76 -56.43
N ILE A 331 40.72 16.03 -56.54
CA ILE A 331 40.12 16.58 -57.76
C ILE A 331 41.23 16.87 -58.79
N PRO A 332 41.21 16.25 -60.00
CA PRO A 332 42.35 16.29 -60.94
C PRO A 332 42.66 17.67 -61.56
N ILE A 333 41.77 18.65 -61.40
CA ILE A 333 41.77 19.91 -62.17
C ILE A 333 42.07 21.12 -61.27
N ILE A 334 41.82 21.02 -59.95
CA ILE A 334 42.02 22.08 -58.95
C ILE A 334 42.46 21.42 -57.64
N SER A 335 43.63 21.79 -57.11
CA SER A 335 44.17 21.21 -55.87
C SER A 335 43.83 22.10 -54.68
N PHE A 336 42.75 21.77 -53.97
CA PHE A 336 42.36 22.39 -52.70
C PHE A 336 42.65 21.44 -51.53
N PRO A 337 42.87 21.95 -50.30
CA PRO A 337 42.92 21.09 -49.11
C PRO A 337 41.56 20.43 -48.87
N ASP A 338 41.57 19.23 -48.29
CA ASP A 338 40.33 18.54 -47.91
C ASP A 338 39.53 19.40 -46.92
N LEU A 339 38.20 19.43 -47.11
CA LEU A 339 37.29 20.21 -46.27
C LEU A 339 36.55 19.27 -45.32
N PHE A 340 36.65 19.52 -44.00
CA PHE A 340 35.82 18.86 -43.02
C PHE A 340 34.60 19.71 -42.67
N LEU A 341 33.42 19.12 -42.82
CA LEU A 341 32.16 19.67 -42.35
C LEU A 341 31.64 18.80 -41.22
N GLY A 342 31.12 19.42 -40.16
CA GLY A 342 30.52 18.66 -39.08
C GLY A 342 29.37 19.40 -38.42
N PHE A 343 28.32 18.65 -38.13
CA PHE A 343 27.08 19.09 -37.53
C PHE A 343 26.84 18.26 -36.28
N GLY A 344 26.24 18.86 -35.26
CA GLY A 344 25.98 18.18 -34.01
C GLY A 344 24.86 18.84 -33.24
N PHE A 345 23.96 18.03 -32.69
CA PHE A 345 22.79 18.50 -31.96
C PHE A 345 22.63 17.67 -30.69
N GLY A 346 22.54 18.35 -29.53
CA GLY A 346 22.31 17.70 -28.25
C GLY A 346 20.86 17.22 -28.13
N GLY A 347 20.66 16.08 -27.48
CA GLY A 347 19.33 15.58 -27.16
C GLY A 347 18.65 16.40 -26.08
N GLY A 348 17.32 16.39 -26.03
CA GLY A 348 16.56 17.10 -25.00
C GLY A 348 16.64 16.43 -23.62
N GLY A 349 16.55 17.20 -22.54
CA GLY A 349 16.50 16.66 -21.18
C GLY A 349 15.16 15.98 -20.87
N GLY A 350 15.18 14.87 -20.11
CA GLY A 350 13.97 14.19 -19.65
C GLY A 350 13.25 14.96 -18.52
N SER A 351 11.94 14.75 -18.36
CA SER A 351 11.19 15.31 -17.22
C SER A 351 11.49 14.52 -15.94
N GLU A 352 11.87 15.10 -14.80
CA GLU A 352 11.90 16.51 -14.40
C GLU A 352 13.35 17.03 -14.30
N SER A 353 13.61 18.28 -14.68
CA SER A 353 14.94 18.90 -14.52
C SER A 353 16.12 18.13 -15.18
N GLY A 354 15.85 17.34 -16.21
CA GLY A 354 16.88 16.78 -17.09
C GLY A 354 17.54 17.89 -17.90
N ILE A 355 18.87 17.88 -17.97
CA ILE A 355 19.64 18.89 -18.72
C ILE A 355 19.74 18.45 -20.18
N GLY A 356 19.59 19.38 -21.12
CA GLY A 356 19.81 19.12 -22.54
C GLY A 356 21.26 18.76 -22.83
N GLY A 357 21.48 17.93 -23.85
CA GLY A 357 22.80 17.48 -24.27
C GLY A 357 23.71 18.65 -24.62
N GLN A 358 24.87 18.69 -23.98
CA GLN A 358 25.80 19.81 -24.10
C GLN A 358 26.76 19.63 -25.28
N ILE A 359 27.30 20.75 -25.76
CA ILE A 359 28.35 20.76 -26.78
C ILE A 359 29.72 20.76 -26.07
N PRO A 360 30.67 19.88 -26.45
CA PRO A 360 32.02 19.90 -25.90
C PRO A 360 32.74 21.24 -26.14
N SER A 361 33.34 21.81 -25.09
CA SER A 361 34.10 23.05 -25.17
C SER A 361 35.36 22.90 -26.04
N GLY A 362 35.60 23.86 -26.94
CA GLY A 362 36.83 23.94 -27.75
C GLY A 362 36.78 23.26 -29.12
N VAL A 363 35.63 22.72 -29.53
CA VAL A 363 35.43 22.14 -30.87
C VAL A 363 35.08 23.26 -31.85
N THR A 364 35.99 23.56 -32.80
CA THR A 364 35.72 24.48 -33.91
C THR A 364 35.47 23.67 -35.18
N VAL A 365 34.25 23.72 -35.71
CA VAL A 365 33.86 23.01 -36.94
C VAL A 365 33.34 24.01 -37.97
N ILE A 366 33.55 23.72 -39.25
CA ILE A 366 32.83 24.41 -40.33
C ILE A 366 31.45 23.73 -40.43
N GLY A 367 30.50 24.19 -39.62
CA GLY A 367 29.14 23.65 -39.50
C GLY A 367 28.39 24.22 -38.28
N GLN A 368 27.32 23.55 -37.84
CA GLN A 368 26.46 24.01 -36.74
C GLN A 368 26.47 23.03 -35.57
N LEU A 369 26.58 23.57 -34.35
CA LEU A 369 26.51 22.83 -33.10
C LEU A 369 25.49 23.53 -32.20
N ASP A 370 24.40 22.86 -31.83
CA ASP A 370 23.43 23.39 -30.86
C ASP A 370 23.21 22.40 -29.70
N PRO A 371 23.09 22.89 -28.46
CA PRO A 371 22.72 22.04 -27.33
C PRO A 371 21.23 21.66 -27.42
N GLY A 372 20.85 20.59 -26.74
CA GLY A 372 19.44 20.29 -26.49
C GLY A 372 18.84 21.25 -25.46
N GLN A 373 17.51 21.29 -25.38
CA GLN A 373 16.82 22.07 -24.33
C GLN A 373 16.74 21.29 -23.02
N ASP A 374 16.75 22.02 -21.90
CA ASP A 374 16.51 21.48 -20.57
C ASP A 374 15.00 21.22 -20.37
N ALA A 375 14.65 20.18 -19.61
CA ALA A 375 13.29 19.99 -19.15
C ALA A 375 12.93 21.01 -18.05
N THR A 376 11.64 21.31 -17.93
CA THR A 376 11.14 22.17 -16.86
C THR A 376 11.08 21.45 -15.51
N ALA A 377 10.87 22.20 -14.42
CA ALA A 377 10.80 21.70 -13.05
C ALA A 377 9.38 21.83 -12.46
N SER A 378 8.57 20.76 -12.43
CA SER A 378 7.34 20.61 -11.61
C SER A 378 6.64 19.27 -11.90
N VAL A 379 5.53 18.99 -11.21
CA VAL A 379 4.58 17.91 -11.55
C VAL A 379 3.99 18.01 -12.97
N PHE A 380 4.02 19.20 -13.59
CA PHE A 380 3.61 19.44 -14.98
C PHE A 380 4.82 19.58 -15.91
N SER A 381 5.96 18.96 -15.57
CA SER A 381 7.18 19.05 -16.35
C SER A 381 6.95 18.72 -17.82
N ILE A 382 7.46 19.61 -18.68
CA ILE A 382 7.59 19.42 -20.12
C ILE A 382 9.03 18.96 -20.39
N PRO A 383 9.23 17.86 -21.15
CA PRO A 383 10.55 17.43 -21.57
C PRO A 383 11.24 18.48 -22.44
N GLY A 384 12.56 18.50 -22.43
CA GLY A 384 13.33 19.31 -23.35
C GLY A 384 13.24 18.76 -24.78
N ASP A 385 13.16 19.68 -25.74
CA ASP A 385 13.24 19.33 -27.16
C ASP A 385 14.70 19.07 -27.56
N GLY A 386 14.92 18.06 -28.40
CA GLY A 386 16.18 17.87 -29.10
C GLY A 386 16.35 18.92 -30.20
N ALA A 387 17.58 19.37 -30.45
CA ALA A 387 17.80 20.32 -31.53
C ALA A 387 17.67 19.66 -32.91
N ASP A 388 17.00 20.34 -33.84
CA ASP A 388 16.79 19.91 -35.22
C ASP A 388 17.38 20.90 -36.23
N PHE A 389 17.89 20.37 -37.35
CA PHE A 389 18.48 21.21 -38.39
C PHE A 389 18.34 20.62 -39.79
N THR A 390 17.90 21.47 -40.71
CA THR A 390 17.90 21.16 -42.14
C THR A 390 19.18 21.68 -42.77
N VAL A 391 20.05 20.76 -43.21
CA VAL A 391 21.27 21.09 -43.94
C VAL A 391 20.88 21.46 -45.37
N ASN A 392 21.24 22.66 -45.81
CA ASN A 392 21.13 23.11 -47.20
C ASN A 392 22.32 24.02 -47.52
N LEU A 393 23.46 23.43 -47.86
CA LEU A 393 24.69 24.15 -48.18
C LEU A 393 25.01 24.06 -49.67
N ASP A 394 25.18 25.23 -50.28
CA ASP A 394 25.74 25.37 -51.62
C ASP A 394 27.28 25.34 -51.54
N LEU A 395 27.82 24.15 -51.80
CA LEU A 395 29.24 23.89 -51.67
C LEU A 395 30.06 24.57 -52.78
N LEU A 396 29.46 24.91 -53.94
CA LEU A 396 30.15 25.66 -55.00
C LEU A 396 30.42 27.09 -54.56
N ASN A 397 29.39 27.74 -53.99
CA ASN A 397 29.51 29.09 -53.47
C ASN A 397 30.48 29.15 -52.27
N LEU A 398 30.44 28.16 -51.37
CA LEU A 398 31.33 28.11 -50.21
C LEU A 398 32.81 27.92 -50.61
N LEU A 399 33.08 27.12 -51.65
CA LEU A 399 34.44 26.84 -52.14
C LEU A 399 34.91 27.84 -53.22
N GLY A 400 34.06 28.78 -53.64
CA GLY A 400 34.36 29.72 -54.72
C GLY A 400 34.55 29.04 -56.09
N ILE A 401 33.95 27.87 -56.29
CA ILE A 401 34.03 27.12 -57.55
C ILE A 401 32.91 27.64 -58.47
N PRO A 402 33.22 28.12 -59.69
CA PRO A 402 32.18 28.57 -60.61
C PRO A 402 31.34 27.38 -61.09
N SER A 403 30.04 27.58 -61.26
CA SER A 403 29.11 26.54 -61.74
C SER A 403 29.45 26.02 -63.15
N SER A 404 30.22 26.80 -63.93
CA SER A 404 30.81 26.31 -65.17
C SER A 404 32.13 27.00 -65.52
N ILE A 405 33.02 26.28 -66.21
CA ILE A 405 34.26 26.79 -66.81
C ILE A 405 34.22 26.53 -68.32
N ASN A 406 34.63 27.52 -69.11
CA ASN A 406 34.73 27.36 -70.56
C ASN A 406 35.99 26.55 -70.92
N ALA A 407 35.81 25.43 -71.61
CA ALA A 407 36.87 24.50 -72.01
C ALA A 407 37.16 24.55 -73.53
N GLY A 408 36.93 25.69 -74.18
CA GLY A 408 37.27 25.94 -75.59
C GLY A 408 36.35 25.27 -76.60
N VAL A 409 36.18 23.94 -76.51
CA VAL A 409 35.26 23.13 -77.36
C VAL A 409 33.95 22.77 -76.66
N GLY A 410 33.76 23.23 -75.42
CA GLY A 410 32.63 22.90 -74.56
C GLY A 410 32.66 23.64 -73.22
N SER A 411 31.82 23.24 -72.27
CA SER A 411 31.85 23.70 -70.89
C SER A 411 32.07 22.54 -69.93
N ILE A 412 32.79 22.80 -68.84
CA ILE A 412 32.82 21.91 -67.67
C ILE A 412 31.81 22.48 -66.69
N ASN A 413 30.78 21.72 -66.35
CA ASN A 413 29.76 22.13 -65.38
C ASN A 413 30.04 21.44 -64.06
N PHE A 414 29.96 22.20 -62.97
CA PHE A 414 30.14 21.68 -61.61
C PHE A 414 28.79 21.66 -60.90
N THR A 415 28.53 20.58 -60.19
CA THR A 415 27.35 20.43 -59.32
C THR A 415 27.85 20.05 -57.94
N ALA A 416 27.55 20.88 -56.93
CA ALA A 416 27.86 20.55 -55.54
C ALA A 416 26.70 20.93 -54.63
N ALA A 417 26.14 19.96 -53.92
CA ALA A 417 25.02 20.17 -53.01
C ALA A 417 25.19 19.30 -51.76
N ILE A 418 24.88 19.86 -50.60
CA ILE A 418 24.74 19.12 -49.35
C ILE A 418 23.34 19.40 -48.80
N GLY A 419 22.55 18.34 -48.66
CA GLY A 419 21.14 18.42 -48.31
C GLY A 419 20.74 17.32 -47.35
N GLY A 420 19.95 17.65 -46.34
CA GLY A 420 19.46 16.65 -45.40
C GLY A 420 18.80 17.21 -44.16
N GLN A 421 18.38 16.30 -43.28
CA GLN A 421 17.83 16.64 -41.96
C GLN A 421 18.59 15.88 -40.89
N ILE A 422 18.87 16.56 -39.79
CA ILE A 422 19.50 15.99 -38.59
C ILE A 422 18.61 16.37 -37.42
N ASN A 423 18.15 15.38 -36.66
CA ASN A 423 17.30 15.56 -35.48
C ASN A 423 17.92 14.84 -34.30
N ALA A 424 18.24 15.58 -33.24
CA ALA A 424 18.45 14.97 -31.94
C ALA A 424 17.12 14.44 -31.39
N GLY A 425 17.17 13.52 -30.45
CA GLY A 425 15.97 13.02 -29.79
C GLY A 425 15.46 14.00 -28.73
N ASP A 426 14.15 14.13 -28.60
CA ASP A 426 13.51 14.82 -27.49
C ASP A 426 13.61 14.00 -26.20
N GLY A 427 13.58 14.69 -25.06
CA GLY A 427 13.46 14.05 -23.76
C GLY A 427 12.11 13.34 -23.58
N GLY A 428 12.07 12.35 -22.69
CA GLY A 428 10.85 11.66 -22.29
C GLY A 428 10.06 12.45 -21.24
N ALA A 429 8.73 12.35 -21.30
CA ALA A 429 7.85 12.74 -20.19
C ALA A 429 8.04 11.79 -18.99
N PHE A 430 7.43 12.12 -17.84
CA PHE A 430 7.47 11.25 -16.67
C PHE A 430 7.08 9.81 -17.02
N GLY A 431 7.92 8.85 -16.61
CA GLY A 431 7.72 7.43 -16.90
C GLY A 431 7.85 7.02 -18.37
N GLN A 432 8.42 7.87 -19.23
CA GLN A 432 8.63 7.57 -20.66
C GLN A 432 10.11 7.64 -21.04
N ALA A 433 10.52 6.76 -21.96
CA ALA A 433 11.87 6.81 -22.53
C ALA A 433 12.05 8.05 -23.41
N GLY A 434 13.29 8.53 -23.50
CA GLY A 434 13.67 9.57 -24.46
C GLY A 434 13.65 9.05 -25.89
N GLN A 435 13.59 9.95 -26.86
CA GLN A 435 13.60 9.58 -28.27
C GLN A 435 15.04 9.31 -28.76
N ALA A 436 15.15 8.39 -29.73
CA ALA A 436 16.40 8.16 -30.45
C ALA A 436 16.67 9.28 -31.46
N SER A 437 17.93 9.51 -31.80
CA SER A 437 18.28 10.50 -32.81
C SER A 437 18.16 9.95 -34.24
N SER A 438 17.96 10.86 -35.20
CA SER A 438 17.85 10.50 -36.62
C SER A 438 18.61 11.48 -37.49
N ALA A 439 19.27 10.99 -38.54
CA ALA A 439 19.86 11.84 -39.55
C ALA A 439 19.71 11.23 -40.94
N ASN A 440 19.47 12.08 -41.93
CA ASN A 440 19.51 11.72 -43.34
C ASN A 440 20.16 12.88 -44.07
N VAL A 441 21.48 12.80 -44.26
CA VAL A 441 22.28 13.80 -44.95
C VAL A 441 22.92 13.17 -46.17
N SER A 442 22.84 13.88 -47.29
CA SER A 442 23.41 13.48 -48.57
C SER A 442 24.26 14.63 -49.11
N ALA A 443 25.34 14.26 -49.80
CA ALA A 443 26.20 15.20 -50.47
C ALA A 443 26.51 14.66 -51.86
N THR A 444 26.56 15.57 -52.83
CA THR A 444 26.94 15.29 -54.20
C THR A 444 27.96 16.32 -54.61
N LEU A 445 29.07 15.86 -55.18
CA LEU A 445 30.07 16.69 -55.83
C LEU A 445 30.44 16.05 -57.17
N ALA A 446 30.04 16.67 -58.27
CA ALA A 446 30.24 16.14 -59.61
C ALA A 446 30.73 17.23 -60.57
N ALA A 447 31.48 16.81 -61.58
CA ALA A 447 31.79 17.64 -62.72
C ALA A 447 31.58 16.87 -64.02
N GLU A 448 30.94 17.52 -64.99
CA GLU A 448 30.67 16.95 -66.31
C GLU A 448 31.27 17.83 -67.39
N LEU A 449 31.97 17.22 -68.35
CA LEU A 449 32.44 17.87 -69.56
C LEU A 449 31.35 17.77 -70.63
N CYS A 450 30.76 18.88 -71.00
CA CYS A 450 29.79 18.98 -72.08
C CYS A 450 30.44 19.55 -73.34
N VAL A 451 30.64 18.71 -74.35
CA VAL A 451 31.23 19.11 -75.64
C VAL A 451 30.13 19.33 -76.67
N ILE A 452 30.22 20.45 -77.40
CA ILE A 452 29.22 20.83 -78.39
C ILE A 452 29.16 19.72 -79.46
N PHE A 453 27.96 19.20 -79.73
CA PHE A 453 27.66 18.11 -80.69
C PHE A 453 28.08 16.68 -80.30
N ILE A 454 28.76 16.46 -79.17
CA ILE A 454 29.20 15.12 -78.72
C ILE A 454 28.42 14.63 -77.48
N GLY A 455 27.88 15.56 -76.68
CA GLY A 455 27.16 15.25 -75.43
C GLY A 455 28.00 15.54 -74.18
N CYS A 456 27.47 15.21 -73.01
CA CYS A 456 28.14 15.38 -71.73
C CYS A 456 28.75 14.06 -71.26
N THR A 457 29.87 14.13 -70.55
CA THR A 457 30.55 12.97 -69.96
C THR A 457 31.09 13.36 -68.59
N ASP A 458 30.82 12.52 -67.59
CA ASP A 458 31.30 12.69 -66.23
C ASP A 458 32.83 12.73 -66.21
N ILE A 459 33.38 13.81 -65.66
CA ILE A 459 34.81 13.90 -65.32
C ILE A 459 35.02 13.18 -63.99
N PHE A 460 34.15 13.45 -63.02
CA PHE A 460 34.07 12.75 -61.75
C PHE A 460 32.68 12.93 -61.14
N ASN A 461 32.28 11.97 -60.31
CA ASN A 461 31.04 12.03 -59.53
C ASN A 461 31.29 11.39 -58.16
N PHE A 462 31.25 12.21 -57.11
CA PHE A 462 31.51 11.82 -55.74
C PHE A 462 30.25 12.02 -54.90
N ASN A 463 29.69 10.93 -54.40
CA ASN A 463 28.52 10.91 -53.52
C ASN A 463 28.92 10.30 -52.18
N PRO A 464 29.56 11.07 -51.29
CA PRO A 464 29.99 10.52 -50.01
C PRO A 464 28.78 10.21 -49.13
N THR A 465 28.87 9.10 -48.41
CA THR A 465 27.95 8.78 -47.32
C THR A 465 28.45 9.43 -46.05
N PHE A 466 27.57 10.09 -45.32
CA PHE A 466 27.89 10.60 -43.99
C PHE A 466 27.92 9.42 -43.00
N PRO A 467 29.00 9.22 -42.24
CA PRO A 467 28.91 8.40 -41.04
C PRO A 467 27.97 9.10 -40.06
N ILE A 468 26.92 8.39 -39.65
CA ILE A 468 25.89 8.89 -38.74
C ILE A 468 26.07 8.16 -37.41
N GLY A 469 26.24 8.93 -36.34
CA GLY A 469 26.06 8.42 -34.99
C GLY A 469 24.60 8.50 -34.61
N ILE A 470 23.87 7.41 -34.82
CA ILE A 470 22.54 7.26 -34.21
C ILE A 470 22.74 6.78 -32.79
N ALA A 471 22.16 7.53 -31.87
CA ALA A 471 22.16 7.23 -30.45
C ALA A 471 20.73 6.94 -29.99
N ASN A 472 20.60 6.19 -28.92
CA ASN A 472 19.32 5.85 -28.32
C ASN A 472 18.96 6.84 -27.22
N GLY A 473 17.67 7.09 -27.03
CA GLY A 473 17.20 7.80 -25.85
C GLY A 473 17.35 6.93 -24.61
N GLY A 474 17.53 7.59 -23.46
CA GLY A 474 17.55 6.92 -22.16
C GLY A 474 16.20 6.29 -21.85
N GLN A 475 16.21 5.26 -21.01
CA GLN A 475 15.00 4.64 -20.48
C GLN A 475 14.35 5.53 -19.42
N SER A 476 13.07 5.30 -19.14
CA SER A 476 12.42 5.91 -17.98
C SER A 476 12.90 5.29 -16.67
N GLY A 477 12.88 6.06 -15.59
CA GLY A 477 13.02 5.52 -14.24
C GLY A 477 11.79 4.70 -13.81
N PHE A 478 11.83 4.22 -12.57
CA PHE A 478 10.68 3.58 -11.91
C PHE A 478 9.95 4.56 -10.99
N ALA A 479 8.62 4.51 -10.97
CA ALA A 479 7.84 5.29 -10.03
C ALA A 479 8.05 4.73 -8.62
N VAL A 480 8.00 3.40 -8.51
CA VAL A 480 8.37 2.67 -7.30
C VAL A 480 9.20 1.45 -7.68
N ARG A 481 10.46 1.44 -7.29
CA ARG A 481 11.32 0.27 -7.33
C ARG A 481 11.13 -0.53 -6.04
N THR A 482 10.40 -1.63 -6.12
CA THR A 482 10.05 -2.51 -4.98
C THR A 482 11.21 -3.42 -4.59
N ASN A 483 12.13 -3.72 -5.53
CA ASN A 483 13.20 -4.69 -5.34
C ASN A 483 12.70 -6.08 -4.88
N GLY A 484 11.45 -6.44 -5.25
CA GLY A 484 10.81 -7.70 -4.86
C GLY A 484 10.15 -7.70 -3.48
N ASN A 485 10.10 -6.55 -2.79
CA ASN A 485 9.40 -6.41 -1.52
C ASN A 485 7.87 -6.39 -1.70
N THR A 486 7.15 -6.86 -0.69
CA THR A 486 5.69 -6.78 -0.67
C THR A 486 5.24 -5.34 -0.59
N VAL A 487 4.35 -4.95 -1.49
CA VAL A 487 3.72 -3.63 -1.48
C VAL A 487 2.20 -3.77 -1.47
N ASN A 488 1.55 -3.12 -0.50
CA ASN A 488 0.08 -3.11 -0.39
C ASN A 488 -0.48 -1.75 -0.83
N ASN A 489 -1.72 -1.77 -1.32
CA ASN A 489 -2.48 -0.59 -1.76
C ASN A 489 -1.83 0.24 -2.88
N LEU A 490 -0.86 -0.34 -3.58
CA LEU A 490 -0.26 0.22 -4.79
C LEU A 490 -0.82 -0.56 -5.99
N GLN A 491 -1.74 0.04 -6.74
CA GLN A 491 -2.33 -0.54 -7.96
C GLN A 491 -2.08 0.39 -9.14
N VAL A 492 -1.84 -0.16 -10.34
CA VAL A 492 -1.67 0.59 -11.59
C VAL A 492 -2.63 0.00 -12.64
N PRO A 493 -3.33 0.81 -13.46
CA PRO A 493 -3.20 2.27 -13.60
C PRO A 493 -3.78 3.05 -12.42
N ASN A 494 -3.04 4.06 -11.97
CA ASN A 494 -3.46 5.02 -10.94
C ASN A 494 -3.18 6.42 -11.47
N LEU A 495 -4.13 7.34 -11.28
CA LEU A 495 -4.02 8.73 -11.72
C LEU A 495 -2.80 9.44 -11.13
N PHE A 496 -2.36 9.00 -9.95
CA PHE A 496 -1.28 9.60 -9.19
C PHE A 496 0.10 8.97 -9.48
N ILE A 497 0.19 7.95 -10.33
CA ILE A 497 1.46 7.24 -10.60
C ILE A 497 1.78 7.31 -12.09
N LEU A 498 2.94 7.88 -12.42
CA LEU A 498 3.48 7.91 -13.79
C LEU A 498 4.81 7.18 -13.82
N GLY A 499 4.84 6.04 -14.48
CA GLY A 499 6.02 5.17 -14.57
C GLY A 499 5.75 3.75 -14.08
N ASN A 500 6.74 2.89 -14.28
CA ASN A 500 6.62 1.47 -13.93
C ASN A 500 6.82 1.25 -12.43
N ILE A 501 6.22 0.17 -11.92
CA ILE A 501 6.49 -0.40 -10.60
C ILE A 501 7.20 -1.73 -10.82
N GLN A 502 8.37 -1.93 -10.23
CA GLN A 502 9.15 -3.15 -10.41
C GLN A 502 9.85 -3.61 -9.14
#